data_AF-A0A2U3KCH5-F1
#
_entry.id   AF-A0A2U3KCH5-F1
#
_cell.length_a   1.000
_cell.length_b   1.000
_cell.length_c   1.000
_cell.angle_alpha   90.00
_cell.angle_beta   90.00
_cell.angle_gamma   90.00
#
_symmetry.space_group_name_H-M   'P 1'
#
loop_
_entity.id
_entity.type
_entity.pdbx_description
1 polymer ?
#
loop_
_entity_poly.entity_id
_entity_poly.type
_entity_poly.pdbx_seq_one_letter_code
_entity_poly.pdbx_strand_id
1 'polypeptide(L)'
;MQVNLRKEPRRRDKGSYSLLWKDRRGFSQSVHVEGIEISDSGIALRGSSELLPGCVVYIEARQGTLAGYCAVRNCIRIGTDYRIGLEFDPETRRTLAAALDEDIDYYEYLQISPKAEFATIQRVYKFMAGRLHPDNPETGDPDRFVLLNRAYDVLSNPERRAEYDATYKGHDLKANPIFELSEFVNGIEGETNRRLGILSLLYNRRRTNPEQPGVSMFEIEKRMGFPREYLDFTTWYLKAKEYITMGDNVELTLTAIGVDYVESNASQIPILQKLLTSGPKTTTGPEPAREKARRSHGPPLELGAGESVAGDSSRGPQPDVGQATGASGQPFDTGLK
;
A
#
# COMPACT_ATOMS: atom_id res chain seq x y z
N MET A 1 15.66 -45.81 -9.18
CA MET A 1 14.88 -44.66 -8.69
C MET A 1 15.85 -43.60 -8.20
N GLN A 2 16.07 -42.53 -8.96
CA GLN A 2 16.78 -41.35 -8.42
C GLN A 2 15.85 -40.69 -7.41
N VAL A 3 16.21 -40.76 -6.12
CA VAL A 3 15.48 -40.08 -5.05
C VAL A 3 15.56 -38.59 -5.33
N ASN A 4 14.41 -38.01 -5.71
CA ASN A 4 14.31 -36.60 -5.97
C ASN A 4 14.31 -35.88 -4.62
N LEU A 5 15.49 -35.44 -4.17
CA LEU A 5 15.72 -34.71 -2.90
C LEU A 5 15.18 -33.26 -2.94
N ARG A 6 14.08 -33.02 -3.67
CA ARG A 6 13.44 -31.70 -3.85
C ARG A 6 12.70 -31.30 -2.57
N LYS A 7 13.29 -30.40 -1.78
CA LYS A 7 12.71 -29.89 -0.54
C LYS A 7 11.89 -28.60 -0.71
N GLU A 8 12.15 -27.77 -1.73
CA GLU A 8 11.54 -26.44 -1.88
C GLU A 8 11.12 -26.12 -3.34
N PRO A 9 10.06 -25.31 -3.54
CA PRO A 9 9.62 -24.87 -4.87
C PRO A 9 10.65 -23.94 -5.50
N ARG A 10 11.01 -24.18 -6.77
CA ARG A 10 11.93 -23.34 -7.54
C ARG A 10 11.20 -22.49 -8.55
N ARG A 11 11.63 -21.24 -8.70
CA ARG A 11 11.16 -20.29 -9.70
C ARG A 11 12.21 -20.20 -10.81
N ARG A 12 11.77 -20.00 -12.06
CA ARG A 12 12.71 -19.70 -13.15
C ARG A 12 13.38 -18.36 -12.86
N ASP A 13 14.69 -18.33 -13.02
CA ASP A 13 15.48 -17.12 -12.88
C ASP A 13 16.21 -16.83 -14.19
N LYS A 14 16.28 -15.55 -14.54
CA LYS A 14 16.99 -15.03 -15.71
C LYS A 14 17.98 -13.93 -15.32
N GLY A 15 18.30 -13.82 -14.03
CA GLY A 15 19.24 -12.85 -13.51
C GLY A 15 20.66 -13.05 -14.05
N SER A 16 21.46 -11.99 -13.95
CA SER A 16 22.89 -12.04 -14.22
C SER A 16 23.65 -11.77 -12.94
N TYR A 17 24.63 -12.62 -12.65
CA TYR A 17 25.35 -12.61 -11.39
C TYR A 17 26.87 -12.64 -11.63
N SER A 18 27.59 -12.09 -10.67
CA SER A 18 29.03 -12.24 -10.53
C SER A 18 29.31 -13.18 -9.36
N LEU A 19 30.15 -14.19 -9.59
CA LEU A 19 30.68 -15.05 -8.54
C LEU A 19 32.12 -14.67 -8.26
N LEU A 20 32.47 -14.45 -7.00
CA LEU A 20 33.84 -14.21 -6.55
C LEU A 20 34.27 -15.32 -5.58
N TRP A 21 35.46 -15.86 -5.78
CA TRP A 21 36.00 -16.89 -4.89
C TRP A 21 37.53 -16.85 -4.86
N LYS A 22 38.14 -17.55 -3.91
CA LYS A 22 39.59 -17.78 -3.91
C LYS A 22 39.90 -19.15 -4.48
N ASP A 23 40.85 -19.22 -5.41
CA ASP A 23 41.36 -20.48 -5.91
C ASP A 23 42.23 -21.20 -4.85
N ARG A 24 42.74 -22.40 -5.18
CA ARG A 24 43.59 -23.19 -4.27
C ARG A 24 44.90 -22.51 -3.88
N ARG A 25 45.33 -21.48 -4.62
CA ARG A 25 46.53 -20.70 -4.37
C ARG A 25 46.22 -19.42 -3.59
N GLY A 26 44.95 -19.18 -3.26
CA GLY A 26 44.48 -18.01 -2.52
C GLY A 26 44.21 -16.78 -3.40
N PHE A 27 44.32 -16.89 -4.72
CA PHE A 27 44.05 -15.77 -5.63
C PHE A 27 42.56 -15.60 -5.84
N SER A 28 42.10 -14.35 -5.79
CA SER A 28 40.73 -14.01 -6.11
C SER A 28 40.45 -14.26 -7.59
N GLN A 29 39.36 -14.96 -7.86
CA GLN A 29 38.82 -15.24 -9.18
C GLN A 29 37.40 -14.70 -9.25
N SER A 30 36.97 -14.33 -10.45
CA SER A 30 35.62 -13.88 -10.70
C SER A 30 35.07 -14.45 -12.01
N VAL A 31 33.79 -14.78 -12.05
CA VAL A 31 33.11 -15.22 -13.27
C VAL A 31 31.70 -14.64 -13.32
N HIS A 32 31.26 -14.27 -14.52
CA HIS A 32 29.88 -13.88 -14.78
C HIS A 32 29.06 -15.12 -15.12
N VAL A 33 27.86 -15.21 -14.56
CA VAL A 33 26.97 -16.37 -14.71
C VAL A 33 25.53 -15.93 -14.89
N GLU A 34 24.74 -16.81 -15.48
CA GLU A 34 23.32 -16.60 -15.74
C GLU A 34 22.46 -17.48 -14.81
N GLY A 35 21.36 -16.90 -14.36
CA GLY A 35 20.28 -17.57 -13.65
C GLY A 35 19.66 -18.72 -14.44
N ILE A 36 19.30 -19.81 -13.75
CA ILE A 36 18.45 -20.87 -14.30
C ILE A 36 17.19 -20.99 -13.44
N GLU A 37 17.40 -21.26 -12.15
CA GLU A 37 16.33 -21.50 -11.16
C GLU A 37 16.78 -20.99 -9.80
N ILE A 38 15.90 -20.35 -9.05
CA ILE A 38 16.14 -19.88 -7.68
C ILE A 38 15.06 -20.41 -6.71
N SER A 39 15.45 -20.62 -5.46
CA SER A 39 14.60 -20.99 -4.31
C SER A 39 15.10 -20.26 -3.07
N ASP A 40 14.31 -20.28 -1.99
CA ASP A 40 14.65 -19.58 -0.74
C ASP A 40 15.98 -20.07 -0.12
N SER A 41 16.39 -21.31 -0.40
CA SER A 41 17.64 -21.89 0.10
C SER A 41 18.82 -21.90 -0.89
N GLY A 42 18.63 -21.58 -2.17
CA GLY A 42 19.73 -21.66 -3.13
C GLY A 42 19.36 -21.32 -4.58
N ILE A 43 20.36 -21.34 -5.45
CA ILE A 43 20.25 -20.98 -6.87
C ILE A 43 21.02 -21.95 -7.76
N ALA A 44 20.47 -22.22 -8.94
CA ALA A 44 21.15 -22.91 -10.02
C ALA A 44 21.54 -21.90 -11.10
N LEU A 45 22.82 -21.91 -11.47
CA LEU A 45 23.45 -20.97 -12.38
C LEU A 45 24.09 -21.69 -13.57
N ARG A 46 24.25 -20.97 -14.67
CA ARG A 46 25.04 -21.37 -15.84
C ARG A 46 26.28 -20.51 -15.94
N GLY A 47 27.45 -21.13 -16.06
CA GLY A 47 28.73 -20.41 -16.20
C GLY A 47 29.76 -21.20 -16.99
N SER A 48 30.85 -20.54 -17.39
CA SER A 48 31.97 -21.14 -18.14
C SER A 48 33.07 -21.72 -17.24
N SER A 49 33.01 -21.49 -15.94
CA SER A 49 34.04 -21.90 -14.98
C SER A 49 33.59 -23.08 -14.12
N GLU A 50 34.50 -24.04 -13.93
CA GLU A 50 34.32 -25.14 -12.98
C GLU A 50 34.55 -24.63 -11.54
N LEU A 51 33.64 -25.01 -10.64
CA LEU A 51 33.73 -24.70 -9.21
C LEU A 51 33.67 -25.99 -8.41
N LEU A 52 34.56 -26.14 -7.43
CA LEU A 52 34.62 -27.35 -6.63
C LEU A 52 33.48 -27.38 -5.61
N PRO A 53 32.76 -28.51 -5.46
CA PRO A 53 31.82 -28.68 -4.37
C PRO A 53 32.47 -28.44 -3.00
N GLY A 54 31.79 -27.69 -2.14
CA GLY A 54 32.29 -27.26 -0.83
C GLY A 54 33.05 -25.93 -0.84
N CYS A 55 33.39 -25.38 -2.01
CA CYS A 55 33.94 -24.02 -2.08
C CYS A 55 32.89 -22.98 -1.64
N VAL A 56 33.35 -21.97 -0.90
CA VAL A 56 32.55 -20.80 -0.58
C VAL A 56 32.80 -19.75 -1.66
N VAL A 57 31.72 -19.21 -2.20
CA VAL A 57 31.73 -18.15 -3.21
C VAL A 57 30.88 -17.00 -2.71
N TYR A 58 31.24 -15.78 -3.07
CA TYR A 58 30.38 -14.61 -2.91
C TYR A 58 29.60 -14.42 -4.21
N ILE A 59 28.27 -14.37 -4.12
CA ILE A 59 27.39 -14.06 -5.25
C ILE A 59 26.95 -12.61 -5.15
N GLU A 60 26.88 -11.92 -6.29
CA GLU A 60 26.30 -10.58 -6.39
C GLU A 60 25.47 -10.48 -7.68
N ALA A 61 24.20 -10.11 -7.55
CA ALA A 61 23.33 -9.81 -8.67
C ALA A 61 23.69 -8.45 -9.26
N ARG A 62 23.69 -8.34 -10.59
CA ARG A 62 23.98 -7.09 -11.29
C ARG A 62 23.04 -5.94 -10.93
N GLN A 63 21.82 -6.25 -10.48
CA GLN A 63 20.81 -5.28 -10.04
C GLN A 63 20.78 -5.09 -8.51
N GLY A 64 21.70 -5.70 -7.76
CA GLY A 64 21.78 -5.59 -6.30
C GLY A 64 20.70 -6.36 -5.52
N THR A 65 19.87 -7.15 -6.20
CA THR A 65 18.76 -7.91 -5.59
C THR A 65 19.21 -9.14 -4.80
N LEU A 66 20.46 -9.58 -4.93
CA LEU A 66 20.99 -10.71 -4.18
C LEU A 66 22.50 -10.52 -4.01
N ALA A 67 22.96 -10.48 -2.76
CA ALA A 67 24.39 -10.46 -2.47
C ALA A 67 24.67 -11.25 -1.19
N GLY A 68 25.74 -12.04 -1.18
CA GLY A 68 26.17 -12.77 0.01
C GLY A 68 26.99 -14.03 -0.27
N TYR A 69 27.32 -14.77 0.78
CA TYR A 69 28.12 -15.99 0.69
C TYR A 69 27.28 -17.23 0.43
N CYS A 70 27.79 -18.10 -0.43
CA CYS A 70 27.16 -19.34 -0.82
C CYS A 70 28.14 -20.50 -0.78
N ALA A 71 27.66 -21.70 -0.46
CA ALA A 71 28.42 -22.93 -0.63
C ALA A 71 28.07 -23.59 -1.98
N VAL A 72 29.10 -23.95 -2.75
CA VAL A 72 28.91 -24.74 -3.97
C VAL A 72 28.48 -26.16 -3.58
N ARG A 73 27.26 -26.56 -3.93
CA ARG A 73 26.74 -27.91 -3.69
C ARG A 73 27.08 -28.87 -4.81
N ASN A 74 26.97 -28.41 -6.05
CA ASN A 74 27.38 -29.17 -7.22
C ASN A 74 27.82 -28.25 -8.35
N CYS A 75 28.65 -28.80 -9.24
CA CYS A 75 29.02 -28.17 -10.49
C CYS A 75 29.13 -29.28 -11.53
N ILE A 76 28.27 -29.25 -12.54
CA ILE A 76 28.13 -30.33 -13.53
C ILE A 76 28.35 -29.74 -14.92
N ARG A 77 29.31 -30.29 -15.67
CA ARG A 77 29.57 -29.88 -17.05
C ARG A 77 28.40 -30.28 -17.97
N ILE A 78 27.92 -29.33 -18.76
CA ILE A 78 26.86 -29.49 -19.76
C ILE A 78 27.36 -28.85 -21.06
N GLY A 79 27.91 -29.67 -21.96
CA GLY A 79 28.53 -29.18 -23.20
C GLY A 79 29.81 -28.38 -22.91
N THR A 80 29.81 -27.10 -23.31
CA THR A 80 30.89 -26.15 -23.04
C THR A 80 30.76 -25.45 -21.68
N ASP A 81 29.58 -25.51 -21.07
CA ASP A 81 29.25 -24.75 -19.88
C ASP A 81 29.15 -25.67 -18.65
N TYR A 82 28.95 -25.07 -17.49
CA TYR A 82 28.69 -25.73 -16.22
C TYR A 82 27.36 -25.28 -15.65
N ARG A 83 26.60 -26.23 -15.09
CA ARG A 83 25.49 -25.98 -14.19
C ARG A 83 26.02 -25.98 -12.76
N ILE A 84 25.98 -24.83 -12.11
CA ILE A 84 26.50 -24.60 -10.76
C ILE A 84 25.30 -24.50 -9.80
N GLY A 85 25.21 -25.39 -8.82
CA GLY A 85 24.22 -25.30 -7.74
C GLY A 85 24.85 -24.70 -6.49
N LEU A 86 24.33 -23.56 -6.06
CA LEU A 86 24.74 -22.86 -4.86
C LEU A 86 23.68 -23.01 -3.77
N GLU A 87 24.11 -23.21 -2.53
CA GLU A 87 23.28 -23.07 -1.34
C GLU A 87 23.61 -21.76 -0.63
N PHE A 88 22.56 -21.01 -0.31
CA PHE A 88 22.65 -19.76 0.43
C PHE A 88 22.96 -20.01 1.90
N ASP A 89 23.91 -19.24 2.42
CA ASP A 89 24.07 -19.11 3.86
C ASP A 89 22.89 -18.32 4.48
N PRO A 90 22.75 -18.31 5.82
CA PRO A 90 21.61 -17.65 6.46
C PRO A 90 21.48 -16.17 6.13
N GLU A 91 22.59 -15.44 5.95
CA GLU A 91 22.59 -14.01 5.63
C GLU A 91 22.08 -13.77 4.20
N THR A 92 22.56 -14.55 3.23
CA THR A 92 22.13 -14.49 1.84
C THR A 92 20.65 -14.85 1.68
N ARG A 93 20.14 -15.80 2.49
CA ARG A 93 18.69 -16.11 2.52
C ARG A 93 17.86 -14.92 2.98
N ARG A 94 18.34 -14.16 3.97
CA ARG A 94 17.66 -12.93 4.42
C ARG A 94 17.69 -11.86 3.33
N THR A 95 18.84 -11.67 2.68
CA THR A 95 18.95 -10.73 1.55
C THR A 95 17.99 -11.09 0.43
N LEU A 96 17.89 -12.38 0.09
CA LEU A 96 16.94 -12.86 -0.92
C LEU A 96 15.49 -12.67 -0.49
N ALA A 97 15.14 -13.02 0.75
CA ALA A 97 13.79 -12.84 1.27
C ALA A 97 13.37 -11.36 1.23
N ALA A 98 14.26 -10.46 1.63
CA ALA A 98 14.06 -9.01 1.53
C ALA A 98 13.97 -8.52 0.07
N ALA A 99 14.60 -9.21 -0.88
CA ALA A 99 14.61 -8.85 -2.29
C ALA A 99 13.38 -9.34 -3.07
N LEU A 100 12.90 -10.55 -2.75
CA LEU A 100 11.73 -11.19 -3.36
C LEU A 100 10.39 -10.57 -2.95
N ASP A 101 10.42 -9.64 -2.00
CA ASP A 101 9.30 -8.80 -1.65
C ASP A 101 9.14 -7.68 -2.70
N GLU A 102 8.82 -8.06 -3.94
CA GLU A 102 8.58 -7.16 -5.08
C GLU A 102 7.28 -6.35 -4.93
N ASP A 103 6.45 -6.65 -3.92
CA ASP A 103 5.19 -5.96 -3.63
C ASP A 103 5.32 -4.86 -2.55
N ILE A 104 6.53 -4.58 -2.03
CA ILE A 104 6.67 -3.54 -1.01
C ILE A 104 6.60 -2.15 -1.65
N ASP A 105 5.57 -1.42 -1.25
CA ASP A 105 5.45 0.02 -1.46
C ASP A 105 6.42 0.78 -0.55
N TYR A 106 7.51 1.31 -1.11
CA TYR A 106 8.51 2.06 -0.34
C TYR A 106 7.99 3.39 0.19
N TYR A 107 7.02 4.00 -0.49
CA TYR A 107 6.38 5.23 -0.02
C TYR A 107 5.51 4.95 1.21
N GLU A 108 4.74 3.87 1.15
CA GLU A 108 3.96 3.39 2.29
C GLU A 108 4.86 2.95 3.44
N TYR A 109 5.93 2.20 3.16
CA TYR A 109 6.88 1.74 4.16
C TYR A 109 7.54 2.92 4.89
N LEU A 110 8.01 3.92 4.14
CA LEU A 110 8.54 5.16 4.72
C LEU A 110 7.45 6.12 5.22
N GLN A 111 6.16 5.79 5.11
CA GLN A 111 5.06 6.63 5.62
C GLN A 111 5.05 8.04 5.01
N ILE A 112 5.39 8.14 3.72
CA ILE A 112 5.54 9.41 3.00
C ILE A 112 4.77 9.40 1.69
N SER A 113 4.43 10.60 1.22
CA SER A 113 3.82 10.76 -0.10
C SER A 113 4.82 10.45 -1.23
N PRO A 114 4.36 9.89 -2.37
CA PRO A 114 5.13 9.86 -3.62
C PRO A 114 5.61 11.24 -4.09
N LYS A 115 4.99 12.32 -3.59
CA LYS A 115 5.40 13.72 -3.86
C LYS A 115 6.38 14.28 -2.82
N ALA A 116 6.83 13.47 -1.85
CA ALA A 116 7.70 13.94 -0.78
C ALA A 116 9.06 14.42 -1.33
N GLU A 117 9.52 15.55 -0.83
CA GLU A 117 10.85 16.08 -1.13
C GLU A 117 11.94 15.23 -0.47
N PHE A 118 13.16 15.28 -1.03
CA PHE A 118 14.32 14.56 -0.52
C PHE A 118 14.58 14.84 0.98
N ALA A 119 14.42 16.09 1.42
CA ALA A 119 14.57 16.46 2.82
C ALA A 119 13.62 15.69 3.76
N THR A 120 12.38 15.45 3.31
CA THR A 120 11.39 14.65 4.04
C THR A 120 11.79 13.18 4.10
N ILE A 121 12.22 12.61 2.96
CA ILE A 121 12.70 11.22 2.87
C ILE A 121 13.87 11.00 3.85
N GLN A 122 14.86 11.89 3.84
CA GLN A 122 16.02 11.81 4.71
C GLN A 122 15.64 11.95 6.19
N ARG A 123 14.71 12.85 6.51
CA ARG A 123 14.24 13.05 7.89
C ARG A 123 13.54 11.80 8.43
N VAL A 124 12.64 11.21 7.65
CA VAL A 124 11.89 10.02 8.06
C VAL A 124 12.79 8.80 8.15
N TYR A 125 13.71 8.63 7.20
CA TYR A 125 14.73 7.58 7.27
C TYR A 125 15.53 7.66 8.57
N LYS A 126 16.07 8.83 8.94
CA LYS A 126 16.83 9.00 10.19
C LYS A 126 16.00 8.64 11.42
N PHE A 127 14.72 9.02 11.44
CA PHE A 127 13.81 8.70 12.53
C PHE A 127 13.57 7.19 12.64
N MET A 128 13.24 6.52 11.53
CA MET A 128 13.00 5.07 11.51
C MET A 128 14.27 4.28 11.79
N ALA A 129 15.42 4.75 11.29
CA ALA A 129 16.71 4.11 11.50
C ALA A 129 17.05 4.05 12.99
N GLY A 130 16.80 5.12 13.75
CA GLY A 130 17.03 5.11 15.20
C GLY A 130 16.15 4.12 15.97
N ARG A 131 14.94 3.81 15.47
CA ARG A 131 14.02 2.83 16.08
C ARG A 131 14.39 1.40 15.68
N LEU A 132 14.58 1.16 14.39
CA LEU A 132 14.76 -0.19 13.83
C LEU A 132 16.20 -0.69 13.90
N HIS A 133 17.18 0.14 14.26
CA HIS A 133 18.58 -0.26 14.33
C HIS A 133 18.77 -1.53 15.18
N PRO A 134 19.58 -2.51 14.74
CA PRO A 134 19.81 -3.75 15.50
C PRO A 134 20.38 -3.52 16.91
N ASP A 135 21.09 -2.40 17.12
CA ASP A 135 21.62 -2.03 18.44
C ASP A 135 20.55 -1.38 19.36
N ASN A 136 19.33 -1.14 18.88
CA ASN A 136 18.24 -0.65 19.72
C ASN A 136 17.62 -1.83 20.49
N PRO A 137 17.76 -1.90 21.82
CA PRO A 137 17.34 -3.06 22.60
C PRO A 137 15.81 -3.16 22.77
N GLU A 138 15.06 -2.10 22.52
CA GLU A 138 13.60 -2.08 22.69
C GLU A 138 12.86 -2.35 21.37
N THR A 139 13.29 -1.69 20.28
CA THR A 139 12.56 -1.70 19.00
C THR A 139 13.40 -2.15 17.80
N GLY A 140 14.61 -2.65 18.03
CA GLY A 140 15.51 -3.10 16.98
C GLY A 140 14.94 -4.28 16.19
N ASP A 141 14.97 -4.17 14.86
CA ASP A 141 14.47 -5.19 13.95
C ASP A 141 15.41 -5.23 12.72
N PRO A 142 16.38 -6.16 12.70
CA PRO A 142 17.37 -6.25 11.63
C PRO A 142 16.76 -6.42 10.24
N ASP A 143 15.68 -7.19 10.12
CA ASP A 143 15.05 -7.50 8.83
C ASP A 143 14.34 -6.24 8.29
N ARG A 144 13.60 -5.52 9.15
CA ARG A 144 13.01 -4.22 8.80
C ARG A 144 14.04 -3.13 8.57
N PHE A 145 15.18 -3.17 9.26
CA PHE A 145 16.25 -2.21 9.04
C PHE A 145 16.90 -2.37 7.65
N VAL A 146 17.07 -3.60 7.17
CA VAL A 146 17.51 -3.87 5.79
C VAL A 146 16.52 -3.29 4.79
N LEU A 147 15.22 -3.51 5.01
CA LEU A 147 14.16 -2.94 4.15
C LEU A 147 14.16 -1.41 4.17
N LEU A 148 14.37 -0.79 5.34
CA LEU A 148 14.50 0.65 5.49
C LEU A 148 15.65 1.22 4.66
N ASN A 149 16.82 0.58 4.71
CA ASN A 149 17.97 0.97 3.91
C ASN A 149 17.66 0.87 2.42
N ARG A 150 16.96 -0.18 1.98
CA ARG A 150 16.57 -0.36 0.58
C ARG A 150 15.59 0.71 0.11
N ALA A 151 14.54 0.97 0.89
CA ALA A 151 13.57 2.02 0.59
C ALA A 151 14.25 3.39 0.47
N TYR A 152 15.19 3.69 1.38
CA TYR A 152 15.96 4.92 1.32
C TYR A 152 16.90 4.95 0.10
N ASP A 153 17.64 3.88 -0.19
CA ASP A 153 18.54 3.79 -1.34
C ASP A 153 17.83 4.02 -2.68
N VAL A 154 16.62 3.51 -2.82
CA VAL A 154 15.77 3.74 -4.01
C VAL A 154 15.20 5.16 -4.03
N LEU A 155 14.55 5.60 -2.95
CA LEU A 155 13.79 6.86 -2.95
C LEU A 155 14.66 8.11 -2.78
N SER A 156 15.87 7.98 -2.23
CA SER A 156 16.81 9.10 -2.05
C SER A 156 17.58 9.45 -3.33
N ASN A 157 17.75 8.50 -4.25
CA ASN A 157 18.40 8.72 -5.54
C ASN A 157 17.36 9.12 -6.61
N PRO A 158 17.49 10.30 -7.26
CA PRO A 158 16.51 10.78 -8.24
C PRO A 158 16.27 9.84 -9.43
N GLU A 159 17.32 9.20 -9.94
CA GLU A 159 17.21 8.30 -11.10
C GLU A 159 16.49 7.00 -10.72
N ARG A 160 16.90 6.38 -9.60
CA ARG A 160 16.29 5.13 -9.11
C ARG A 160 14.86 5.35 -8.63
N ARG A 161 14.57 6.52 -8.05
CA ARG A 161 13.21 6.93 -7.71
C ARG A 161 12.34 7.07 -8.96
N ALA A 162 12.86 7.67 -10.03
CA ALA A 162 12.11 7.80 -11.27
C ALA A 162 11.82 6.43 -11.91
N GLU A 163 12.77 5.49 -11.87
CA GLU A 163 12.57 4.10 -12.32
C GLU A 163 11.50 3.39 -11.48
N TYR A 164 11.56 3.57 -10.15
CA TYR A 164 10.55 3.05 -9.24
C TYR A 164 9.17 3.66 -9.54
N ASP A 165 9.08 4.98 -9.65
CA ASP A 165 7.84 5.72 -9.96
C ASP A 165 7.22 5.31 -11.30
N ALA A 166 8.03 4.97 -12.30
CA ALA A 166 7.55 4.50 -13.61
C ALA A 166 6.83 3.14 -13.53
N THR A 167 7.19 2.31 -12.57
CA THR A 167 6.58 0.99 -12.33
C THR A 167 5.60 1.00 -11.15
N TYR A 168 5.62 2.06 -10.34
CA TYR A 168 4.79 2.26 -9.17
C TYR A 168 3.31 2.39 -9.54
N LYS A 169 2.61 1.26 -9.46
CA LYS A 169 1.15 1.20 -9.43
C LYS A 169 0.73 1.27 -7.97
N GLY A 170 0.95 2.41 -7.31
CA GLY A 170 0.65 2.56 -5.89
C GLY A 170 -0.70 1.93 -5.56
N HIS A 171 -0.77 1.20 -4.44
CA HIS A 171 -1.98 0.45 -4.07
C HIS A 171 -3.20 1.33 -4.33
N ASP A 172 -4.19 0.81 -5.07
CA ASP A 172 -5.41 1.52 -5.50
C ASP A 172 -6.33 1.77 -4.28
N LEU A 173 -5.78 2.48 -3.30
CA LEU A 173 -6.44 3.08 -2.16
C LEU A 173 -7.24 4.25 -2.72
N LYS A 174 -8.39 3.93 -3.32
CA LYS A 174 -9.33 4.97 -3.73
C LYS A 174 -9.83 5.67 -2.47
N ALA A 175 -9.83 7.00 -2.50
CA ALA A 175 -10.52 7.80 -1.51
C ALA A 175 -11.95 7.26 -1.37
N ASN A 176 -12.40 7.04 -0.15
CA ASN A 176 -13.77 6.61 0.07
C ASN A 176 -14.65 7.87 -0.02
N PRO A 177 -15.56 7.98 -1.01
CA PRO A 177 -16.34 9.20 -1.25
C PRO A 177 -17.16 9.65 -0.03
N ILE A 178 -17.38 8.78 0.95
CA ILE A 178 -18.03 9.12 2.22
C ILE A 178 -17.28 10.22 3.00
N PHE A 179 -15.96 10.32 2.87
CA PHE A 179 -15.13 11.31 3.57
C PHE A 179 -15.09 12.68 2.87
N GLU A 180 -15.52 12.75 1.62
CA GLU A 180 -15.59 14.01 0.86
C GLU A 180 -16.87 14.81 1.14
N LEU A 181 -17.77 14.29 1.98
CA LEU A 181 -18.99 14.99 2.38
C LEU A 181 -18.63 16.26 3.19
N SER A 182 -19.39 17.35 2.97
CA SER A 182 -19.18 18.65 3.64
C SER A 182 -19.19 18.54 5.17
N GLU A 183 -19.90 17.54 5.70
CA GLU A 183 -19.95 17.17 7.13
C GLU A 183 -18.58 16.81 7.72
N PHE A 184 -17.55 16.51 6.92
CA PHE A 184 -16.19 16.20 7.39
C PHE A 184 -15.22 17.37 7.29
N VAL A 185 -15.59 18.48 6.65
CA VAL A 185 -14.65 19.53 6.26
C VAL A 185 -14.59 20.65 7.31
N ASN A 186 -15.74 21.14 7.77
CA ASN A 186 -15.82 22.40 8.52
C ASN A 186 -16.33 22.24 9.96
N GLY A 187 -15.81 23.07 10.85
CA GLY A 187 -16.32 23.23 12.23
C GLY A 187 -16.00 22.06 13.17
N ILE A 188 -16.57 22.13 14.38
CA ILE A 188 -16.42 21.12 15.44
C ILE A 188 -17.00 19.77 15.00
N GLU A 189 -18.08 19.80 14.22
CA GLU A 189 -18.71 18.61 13.67
C GLU A 189 -17.80 17.91 12.65
N GLY A 190 -17.19 18.67 11.72
CA GLY A 190 -16.18 18.14 10.79
C GLY A 190 -15.02 17.47 11.50
N GLU A 191 -14.50 18.10 12.56
CA GLU A 191 -13.44 17.50 13.37
C GLU A 191 -13.88 16.22 14.08
N THR A 192 -15.11 16.19 14.61
CA THR A 192 -15.68 15.00 15.24
C THR A 192 -15.83 13.88 14.23
N ASN A 193 -16.28 14.19 13.02
CA ASN A 193 -16.45 13.23 11.93
C ASN A 193 -15.11 12.69 11.42
N ARG A 194 -14.06 13.51 11.34
CA ARG A 194 -12.69 13.04 11.04
C ARG A 194 -12.19 12.03 12.09
N ARG A 195 -12.45 12.26 13.38
CA ARG A 195 -12.11 11.31 14.45
C ARG A 195 -12.82 9.97 14.26
N LEU A 196 -14.13 10.01 14.01
CA LEU A 196 -14.92 8.81 13.72
C LEU A 196 -14.44 8.10 12.45
N GLY A 197 -14.00 8.86 11.45
CA GLY A 197 -13.42 8.35 10.22
C GLY A 197 -12.16 7.53 10.46
N ILE A 198 -11.16 8.10 11.13
CA ILE A 198 -9.93 7.37 11.49
C ILE A 198 -10.27 6.12 12.31
N LEU A 199 -11.11 6.25 13.34
CA LEU A 199 -11.50 5.10 14.17
C LEU A 199 -12.16 3.99 13.35
N SER A 200 -13.06 4.34 12.41
CA SER A 200 -13.72 3.35 11.54
C SER A 200 -12.74 2.63 10.61
N LEU A 201 -11.74 3.35 10.07
CA LEU A 201 -10.71 2.76 9.21
C LEU A 201 -9.85 1.77 9.99
N LEU A 202 -9.38 2.17 11.17
CA LEU A 202 -8.55 1.34 12.03
C LEU A 202 -9.33 0.12 12.58
N TYR A 203 -10.61 0.31 12.94
CA TYR A 203 -11.49 -0.77 13.39
C TYR A 203 -11.67 -1.83 12.30
N ASN A 204 -11.99 -1.39 11.08
CA ASN A 204 -12.13 -2.28 9.94
C ASN A 204 -10.81 -3.00 9.62
N ARG A 205 -9.67 -2.28 9.60
CA ARG A 205 -8.33 -2.88 9.39
C ARG A 205 -8.03 -3.97 10.41
N ARG A 206 -8.21 -3.69 11.69
CA ARG A 206 -7.92 -4.65 12.77
C ARG A 206 -8.82 -5.90 12.71
N ARG A 207 -10.06 -5.75 12.23
CA ARG A 207 -10.97 -6.88 12.00
C ARG A 207 -10.61 -7.73 10.77
N THR A 208 -10.16 -7.10 9.69
CA THR A 208 -9.87 -7.82 8.43
C THR A 208 -8.45 -8.36 8.37
N ASN A 209 -7.50 -7.73 9.06
CA ASN A 209 -6.07 -8.07 9.03
C ASN A 209 -5.49 -8.12 10.47
N PRO A 210 -5.81 -9.14 11.27
CA PRO A 210 -5.38 -9.20 12.68
C PRO A 210 -3.85 -9.23 12.87
N GLU A 211 -3.13 -9.89 11.97
CA GLU A 211 -1.67 -10.02 11.99
C GLU A 211 -0.94 -8.72 11.60
N GLN A 212 -1.61 -7.83 10.86
CA GLN A 212 -1.07 -6.53 10.43
C GLN A 212 -2.15 -5.45 10.57
N PRO A 213 -2.48 -5.06 11.82
CA PRO A 213 -3.60 -4.15 12.09
C PRO A 213 -3.22 -2.67 11.93
N GLY A 214 -1.97 -2.36 11.61
CA GLY A 214 -1.47 -1.01 11.42
C GLY A 214 -1.96 -0.38 10.13
N VAL A 215 -2.17 0.94 10.18
CA VAL A 215 -2.50 1.78 9.03
C VAL A 215 -1.53 2.94 8.99
N SER A 216 -0.92 3.15 7.83
CA SER A 216 0.01 4.25 7.61
C SER A 216 -0.70 5.61 7.63
N MET A 217 0.00 6.69 7.99
CA MET A 217 -0.58 8.03 7.89
C MET A 217 -0.93 8.36 6.44
N PHE A 218 -0.06 7.98 5.51
CA PHE A 218 -0.27 8.12 4.09
C PHE A 218 -1.55 7.41 3.61
N GLU A 219 -1.78 6.17 4.07
CA GLU A 219 -3.00 5.45 3.74
C GLU A 219 -4.25 6.16 4.30
N ILE A 220 -4.18 6.70 5.52
CA ILE A 220 -5.29 7.48 6.10
C ILE A 220 -5.57 8.72 5.25
N GLU A 221 -4.55 9.50 4.90
CA GLU A 221 -4.68 10.67 4.02
C GLU A 221 -5.36 10.30 2.70
N LYS A 222 -4.89 9.22 2.06
CA LYS A 222 -5.39 8.78 0.76
C LYS A 222 -6.81 8.21 0.84
N ARG A 223 -7.14 7.44 1.87
CA ARG A 223 -8.50 6.88 2.06
C ARG A 223 -9.52 7.94 2.46
N MET A 224 -9.12 8.92 3.26
CA MET A 224 -10.02 9.97 3.72
C MET A 224 -10.06 11.18 2.77
N GLY A 225 -9.10 11.32 1.87
CA GLY A 225 -9.02 12.49 0.97
C GLY A 225 -8.61 13.78 1.69
N PHE A 226 -8.05 13.70 2.90
CA PHE A 226 -7.60 14.86 3.67
C PHE A 226 -6.07 14.94 3.69
N PRO A 227 -5.48 16.13 3.47
CA PRO A 227 -4.05 16.33 3.72
C PRO A 227 -3.70 16.09 5.19
N ARG A 228 -2.47 15.66 5.44
CA ARG A 228 -1.95 15.38 6.80
C ARG A 228 -2.25 16.47 7.83
N GLU A 229 -2.07 17.72 7.44
CA GLU A 229 -2.22 18.90 8.29
C GLU A 229 -3.64 19.02 8.87
N TYR A 230 -4.65 18.53 8.14
CA TYR A 230 -6.05 18.49 8.60
C TYR A 230 -6.32 17.36 9.59
N LEU A 231 -5.42 16.38 9.69
CA LEU A 231 -5.52 15.20 10.55
C LEU A 231 -4.59 15.28 11.78
N ASP A 232 -3.70 16.26 11.86
CA ASP A 232 -2.76 16.40 12.98
C ASP A 232 -3.51 16.55 14.32
N PHE A 233 -4.51 17.43 14.38
CA PHE A 233 -5.32 17.60 15.59
C PHE A 233 -6.17 16.36 15.91
N THR A 234 -6.76 15.74 14.87
CA THR A 234 -7.55 14.52 15.01
C THR A 234 -6.71 13.38 15.62
N THR A 235 -5.52 13.16 15.07
CA THR A 235 -4.62 12.08 15.50
C THR A 235 -4.01 12.35 16.87
N TRP A 236 -3.66 13.61 17.17
CA TRP A 236 -3.25 14.02 18.51
C TRP A 236 -4.35 13.72 19.54
N TYR A 237 -5.59 14.12 19.27
CA TYR A 237 -6.71 13.94 20.19
C TYR A 237 -6.98 12.45 20.46
N LEU A 238 -7.04 11.63 19.41
CA LEU A 238 -7.29 10.20 19.53
C LEU A 238 -6.17 9.47 20.30
N LYS A 239 -4.92 9.89 20.13
CA LYS A 239 -3.78 9.37 20.91
C LYS A 239 -3.89 9.77 22.38
N ALA A 240 -4.19 11.04 22.66
CA ALA A 240 -4.36 11.53 24.04
C ALA A 240 -5.53 10.87 24.79
N LYS A 241 -6.55 10.40 24.06
CA LYS A 241 -7.65 9.59 24.58
C LYS A 241 -7.33 8.10 24.68
N GLU A 242 -6.15 7.67 24.25
CA GLU A 242 -5.71 6.27 24.19
C GLU A 242 -6.58 5.38 23.30
N TYR A 243 -7.36 5.97 22.39
CA TYR A 243 -8.19 5.20 21.45
C TYR A 243 -7.34 4.60 20.33
N ILE A 244 -6.23 5.26 20.00
CA ILE A 244 -5.25 4.78 19.03
C ILE A 244 -3.86 4.85 19.62
N THR A 245 -2.97 3.98 19.15
CA THR A 245 -1.54 4.02 19.48
C THR A 245 -0.70 3.95 18.21
N MET A 246 0.57 4.35 18.34
CA MET A 246 1.55 4.25 17.27
C MET A 246 2.35 2.97 17.45
N GLY A 247 2.27 2.06 16.48
CA GLY A 247 3.04 0.83 16.44
C GLY A 247 4.52 1.07 16.14
N ASP A 248 5.25 -0.03 16.03
CA ASP A 248 6.71 -0.03 15.86
C ASP A 248 7.15 0.69 14.57
N ASN A 249 6.35 0.55 13.51
CA ASN A 249 6.61 1.14 12.19
C ASN A 249 5.97 2.52 11.96
N VAL A 250 5.62 3.26 13.02
CA VAL A 250 4.94 4.57 12.89
C VAL A 250 3.52 4.46 12.32
N GLU A 251 2.98 3.24 12.25
CA GLU A 251 1.61 2.96 11.86
C GLU A 251 0.65 3.22 13.02
N LEU A 252 -0.55 3.70 12.72
CA LEU A 252 -1.61 3.85 13.70
C LEU A 252 -2.36 2.53 13.87
N THR A 253 -2.63 2.15 15.10
CA THR A 253 -3.40 0.95 15.45
C THR A 253 -4.50 1.31 16.45
N LEU A 254 -5.63 0.59 16.36
CA LEU A 254 -6.75 0.76 17.30
C LEU A 254 -6.48 -0.02 18.59
N THR A 255 -6.67 0.63 19.74
CA THR A 255 -6.56 -0.01 21.06
C THR A 255 -7.86 -0.71 21.45
N ALA A 256 -7.85 -1.50 22.53
CA ALA A 256 -9.09 -2.08 23.08
C ALA A 256 -10.08 -0.98 23.53
N ILE A 257 -9.59 0.09 24.15
CA ILE A 257 -10.42 1.24 24.54
C ILE A 257 -11.06 1.90 23.30
N GLY A 258 -10.30 2.01 22.22
CA GLY A 258 -10.82 2.51 20.94
C GLY A 258 -11.90 1.60 20.34
N VAL A 259 -11.73 0.27 20.44
CA VAL A 259 -12.75 -0.72 20.04
C VAL A 259 -14.03 -0.52 20.85
N ASP A 260 -13.93 -0.48 22.18
CA ASP A 260 -15.08 -0.31 23.07
C ASP A 260 -15.84 0.99 22.75
N TYR A 261 -15.10 2.07 22.48
CA TYR A 261 -15.69 3.35 22.07
C TYR A 261 -16.45 3.21 20.74
N VAL A 262 -15.85 2.61 19.71
CA VAL A 262 -16.50 2.43 18.41
C VAL A 262 -17.77 1.60 18.57
N GLU A 263 -17.71 0.47 19.26
CA GLU A 263 -18.84 -0.46 19.40
C GLU A 263 -19.98 0.12 20.23
N SER A 264 -19.66 0.83 21.31
CA SER A 264 -20.66 1.48 22.18
C SER A 264 -21.40 2.62 21.48
N ASN A 265 -20.75 3.29 20.53
CA ASN A 265 -21.32 4.47 19.85
C ASN A 265 -21.87 4.17 18.45
N ALA A 266 -21.56 3.01 17.86
CA ALA A 266 -21.95 2.66 16.49
C ALA A 266 -23.47 2.69 16.26
N SER A 267 -24.27 2.33 17.26
CA SER A 267 -25.74 2.35 17.17
C SER A 267 -26.35 3.73 17.40
N GLN A 268 -25.61 4.64 18.06
CA GLN A 268 -26.09 5.96 18.46
C GLN A 268 -25.67 7.05 17.47
N ILE A 269 -24.60 6.83 16.72
CA ILE A 269 -24.02 7.80 15.79
C ILE A 269 -24.22 7.31 14.33
N PRO A 270 -25.22 7.83 13.58
CA PRO A 270 -25.55 7.34 12.25
C PRO A 270 -24.39 7.39 11.26
N ILE A 271 -23.55 8.43 11.33
CA ILE A 271 -22.39 8.57 10.44
C ILE A 271 -21.33 7.50 10.72
N LEU A 272 -21.12 7.13 11.99
CA LEU A 272 -20.21 6.05 12.36
C LEU A 272 -20.74 4.71 11.87
N GLN A 273 -22.04 4.44 12.03
CA GLN A 273 -22.67 3.23 11.50
C GLN A 273 -22.45 3.09 9.99
N LYS A 274 -22.67 4.19 9.26
CA LYS A 274 -22.48 4.27 7.81
C LYS A 274 -21.02 4.01 7.43
N LEU A 275 -20.06 4.62 8.13
CA LEU A 275 -18.63 4.40 7.92
C LEU A 275 -18.21 2.94 8.12
N LEU A 276 -18.73 2.29 9.17
CA LEU A 276 -18.43 0.89 9.47
C LEU A 276 -19.03 -0.09 8.45
N THR A 277 -20.17 0.25 7.85
CA THR A 277 -20.83 -0.61 6.85
C THR A 277 -20.40 -0.34 5.40
N SER A 278 -19.73 0.77 5.12
CA SER A 278 -19.30 1.16 3.76
C SER A 278 -17.99 0.50 3.29
N GLY A 279 -17.69 -0.72 3.77
CA GLY A 279 -16.51 -1.50 3.34
C GLY A 279 -16.50 -1.81 1.84
N PRO A 280 -15.34 -2.15 1.25
CA PRO A 280 -15.23 -2.43 -0.17
C PRO A 280 -16.17 -3.58 -0.52
N LYS A 281 -17.15 -3.32 -1.39
CA LYS A 281 -17.98 -4.39 -1.96
C LYS A 281 -17.05 -5.33 -2.71
N THR A 282 -16.77 -6.50 -2.13
CA THR A 282 -16.27 -7.63 -2.91
C THR A 282 -17.31 -7.93 -3.97
N THR A 283 -17.03 -7.58 -5.22
CA THR A 283 -17.74 -8.10 -6.38
C THR A 283 -17.52 -9.61 -6.43
N THR A 284 -18.37 -10.36 -5.73
CA THR A 284 -18.48 -11.80 -5.84
C THR A 284 -19.91 -12.15 -6.18
N GLY A 285 -20.12 -12.53 -7.44
CA GLY A 285 -21.26 -13.31 -7.92
C GLY A 285 -22.51 -12.52 -8.29
N PRO A 286 -23.21 -12.88 -9.38
CA PRO A 286 -24.47 -12.26 -9.75
C PRO A 286 -25.53 -12.55 -8.68
N GLU A 287 -26.27 -11.51 -8.34
CA GLU A 287 -27.45 -11.52 -7.48
C GLU A 287 -28.42 -12.65 -7.92
N PRO A 288 -28.89 -13.52 -7.00
CA PRO A 288 -29.89 -14.52 -7.37
C PRO A 288 -31.17 -13.80 -7.79
N ALA A 289 -31.56 -14.02 -9.04
CA ALA A 289 -32.74 -13.45 -9.66
C ALA A 289 -33.96 -13.62 -8.75
N ARG A 290 -34.56 -12.49 -8.36
CA ARG A 290 -35.91 -12.46 -7.80
C ARG A 290 -36.88 -13.00 -8.86
N GLU A 291 -37.34 -14.23 -8.64
CA GLU A 291 -38.49 -14.85 -9.29
C GLU A 291 -39.71 -13.92 -9.15
N LYS A 292 -39.95 -13.08 -10.16
CA LYS A 292 -41.21 -12.35 -10.30
C LYS A 292 -42.20 -13.27 -11.00
N ALA A 293 -43.18 -13.68 -10.21
CA ALA A 293 -44.33 -14.46 -10.60
C ALA A 293 -44.92 -14.00 -11.94
N ARG A 294 -45.05 -14.98 -12.84
CA ARG A 294 -45.85 -14.98 -14.05
C ARG A 294 -47.27 -14.47 -13.77
N ARG A 295 -47.71 -13.40 -14.44
CA ARG A 295 -49.06 -13.31 -15.00
C ARG A 295 -49.04 -12.53 -16.33
N SER A 296 -49.38 -13.29 -17.36
CA SER A 296 -49.71 -12.97 -18.76
C SER A 296 -50.22 -11.56 -19.07
N HIS A 297 -49.66 -10.96 -20.13
CA HIS A 297 -50.36 -10.04 -21.01
C HIS A 297 -50.61 -10.73 -22.36
N GLY A 298 -51.88 -10.84 -22.74
CA GLY A 298 -52.31 -10.96 -24.14
C GLY A 298 -52.35 -9.57 -24.80
N PRO A 299 -52.30 -9.50 -26.14
CA PRO A 299 -51.92 -8.28 -26.87
C PRO A 299 -53.08 -7.29 -27.09
N PRO A 300 -52.77 -6.05 -27.54
CA PRO A 300 -53.66 -4.89 -27.46
C PRO A 300 -54.45 -4.67 -28.74
N LEU A 301 -55.61 -4.02 -28.64
CA LEU A 301 -56.23 -3.11 -29.63
C LEU A 301 -57.69 -2.86 -29.22
N GLU A 302 -58.08 -1.62 -28.91
CA GLU A 302 -59.15 -0.92 -29.63
C GLU A 302 -59.41 0.49 -29.06
N LEU A 303 -59.71 1.38 -30.01
CA LEU A 303 -60.16 2.76 -29.83
C LEU A 303 -61.55 2.81 -29.19
N GLY A 304 -61.81 3.83 -28.39
CA GLY A 304 -63.16 4.12 -27.91
C GLY A 304 -63.25 5.46 -27.19
N ALA A 305 -63.72 6.46 -27.92
CA ALA A 305 -64.07 7.79 -27.43
C ALA A 305 -65.29 7.75 -26.47
N GLY A 306 -65.42 8.75 -25.59
CA GLY A 306 -66.71 9.11 -24.99
C GLY A 306 -66.67 9.75 -23.60
N GLU A 307 -66.89 11.08 -23.59
CA GLU A 307 -67.70 11.88 -22.64
C GLU A 307 -67.33 11.86 -21.13
N SER A 308 -66.82 12.98 -20.61
CA SER A 308 -67.54 14.04 -19.85
C SER A 308 -67.94 13.58 -18.44
N VAL A 309 -67.61 14.29 -17.35
CA VAL A 309 -68.34 15.46 -16.84
C VAL A 309 -67.50 16.23 -15.79
N ALA A 310 -67.46 17.55 -16.00
CA ALA A 310 -67.49 18.72 -15.10
C ALA A 310 -66.72 18.83 -13.76
N GLY A 311 -66.14 20.04 -13.62
CA GLY A 311 -66.14 20.88 -12.42
C GLY A 311 -64.74 21.09 -11.82
N ASP A 312 -64.25 22.27 -11.51
CA ASP A 312 -64.69 23.67 -11.66
C ASP A 312 -63.44 24.53 -11.36
N SER A 313 -63.39 25.68 -12.03
CA SER A 313 -62.63 26.94 -11.82
C SER A 313 -61.76 27.06 -10.56
N SER A 314 -60.52 27.60 -10.60
CA SER A 314 -60.29 29.04 -10.87
C SER A 314 -58.79 29.39 -10.96
N ARG A 315 -58.48 30.28 -11.93
CA ARG A 315 -57.34 31.23 -12.09
C ARG A 315 -56.65 31.63 -10.77
N GLY A 316 -55.32 31.68 -10.62
CA GLY A 316 -54.31 32.49 -11.35
C GLY A 316 -54.25 33.93 -10.79
N PRO A 317 -53.15 34.72 -10.87
CA PRO A 317 -51.83 34.47 -11.45
C PRO A 317 -50.60 34.97 -10.62
N GLN A 318 -49.42 34.60 -11.13
CA GLN A 318 -48.13 35.29 -10.97
C GLN A 318 -48.20 36.79 -11.30
N PRO A 319 -47.18 37.57 -10.88
CA PRO A 319 -46.39 38.20 -11.93
C PRO A 319 -44.87 38.11 -11.70
N ASP A 320 -44.20 38.24 -12.84
CA ASP A 320 -42.77 38.28 -13.08
C ASP A 320 -42.36 39.73 -13.42
N VAL A 321 -41.05 39.96 -13.45
CA VAL A 321 -40.28 41.02 -14.13
C VAL A 321 -39.98 42.33 -13.38
N GLY A 322 -38.68 42.62 -13.30
CA GLY A 322 -38.15 43.97 -13.09
C GLY A 322 -36.61 44.03 -13.06
N GLN A 323 -35.97 43.98 -14.23
CA GLN A 323 -34.60 44.47 -14.44
C GLN A 323 -34.59 46.01 -14.53
N ALA A 324 -33.57 46.67 -13.95
CA ALA A 324 -32.94 47.88 -14.51
C ALA A 324 -31.67 48.30 -13.70
N THR A 325 -30.54 48.36 -14.43
CA THR A 325 -29.48 49.40 -14.49
C THR A 325 -29.38 50.42 -13.33
N GLY A 326 -28.25 50.86 -12.77
CA GLY A 326 -26.82 50.88 -13.11
C GLY A 326 -26.23 52.21 -12.59
N ALA A 327 -25.02 52.24 -11.99
CA ALA A 327 -24.12 53.41 -11.90
C ALA A 327 -22.85 53.13 -11.08
N SER A 328 -21.71 53.12 -11.79
CA SER A 328 -20.53 54.00 -11.59
C SER A 328 -20.00 54.33 -10.18
N GLY A 329 -18.75 53.92 -9.92
CA GLY A 329 -17.88 54.51 -8.90
C GLY A 329 -16.56 53.75 -8.72
N GLN A 330 -15.48 54.20 -9.38
CA GLN A 330 -14.09 53.75 -9.12
C GLN A 330 -13.49 54.46 -7.87
N PRO A 331 -12.16 54.39 -7.59
CA PRO A 331 -11.57 53.52 -6.57
C PRO A 331 -10.96 54.34 -5.41
N PHE A 332 -10.64 53.68 -4.29
CA PHE A 332 -9.74 54.25 -3.29
C PHE A 332 -8.47 53.40 -3.19
N ASP A 333 -7.42 53.97 -3.76
CA ASP A 333 -6.01 53.69 -3.47
C ASP A 333 -5.64 54.43 -2.17
N THR A 334 -5.06 53.73 -1.21
CA THR A 334 -4.12 54.32 -0.23
C THR A 334 -3.17 53.22 0.23
N GLY A 335 -1.94 53.26 -0.29
CA GLY A 335 -0.79 52.60 0.33
C GLY A 335 -0.25 53.34 1.56
N LEU A 336 0.86 52.79 2.09
CA LEU A 336 1.68 53.15 3.26
C LEU A 336 1.21 52.51 4.58
N LYS A 337 2.00 51.67 5.27
CA LYS A 337 3.46 51.60 5.45
C LYS A 337 3.91 50.17 5.74
#